data_AF-A0A0C2CIL0-F1
#
_entry.id   AF-A0A0C2CIL0-F1
#
_cell.length_a   1.000
_cell.length_b   1.000
_cell.length_c   1.000
_cell.angle_alpha   90.00
_cell.angle_beta   90.00
_cell.angle_gamma   90.00
#
_symmetry.space_group_name_H-M   'P 1'
#
loop_
_entity.id
_entity.type
_entity.pdbx_description
1 polymer ?
#
loop_
_entity_poly.entity_id
_entity_poly.type
_entity_poly.pdbx_seq_one_letter_code
_entity_poly.pdbx_strand_id
1 'polypeptide(L)'
;VYALNKLKYAKISGKENGNIKKGVIFATYSSLIGECRGARAKYRSRLKQLIQWFGVDYDGVIILDECHRAKNLVPTTGAKPTKTGRMVLELQKALPNARVVYASATGATEPRNMAYMTRLGLWGQGQAFPEFINFINAVERRGVGAMEIVAMDMKQRGLYLARQLSFRGVSFTVQEVPLSDEFVK
;
A
#
# COMPACT_ATOMS: atom_id res chain seq x y z
N VAL A 1 11.80 -15.05 -9.16
CA VAL A 1 11.52 -13.76 -8.48
C VAL A 1 12.14 -12.66 -9.33
N TYR A 2 11.44 -11.55 -9.57
CA TYR A 2 11.85 -10.52 -10.52
C TYR A 2 11.67 -9.11 -9.94
N ALA A 3 12.62 -8.21 -10.18
CA ALA A 3 12.50 -6.81 -9.78
C ALA A 3 11.95 -5.96 -10.93
N LEU A 4 10.85 -5.23 -10.72
CA LEU A 4 10.15 -4.46 -11.75
C LEU A 4 11.05 -3.42 -12.42
N ASN A 5 11.93 -2.78 -11.65
CA ASN A 5 12.86 -1.77 -12.16
C ASN A 5 13.93 -2.34 -13.13
N LYS A 6 14.17 -3.66 -13.11
CA LYS A 6 15.09 -4.33 -14.05
C LYS A 6 14.40 -4.77 -15.34
N LEU A 7 13.06 -4.78 -15.38
CA LEU A 7 12.30 -5.11 -16.58
C LEU A 7 12.27 -3.93 -17.54
N LYS A 8 12.35 -4.17 -18.85
CA LYS A 8 12.13 -3.14 -19.88
C LYS A 8 10.64 -2.76 -19.94
N TYR A 9 10.33 -1.56 -20.43
CA TYR A 9 8.95 -1.09 -20.67
C TYR A 9 8.33 -1.76 -21.91
N ALA A 10 8.12 -3.06 -21.80
CA ALA A 10 7.58 -3.95 -22.83
C ALA A 10 6.75 -5.06 -22.19
N LYS A 11 6.20 -5.97 -22.98
CA LYS A 11 5.43 -7.11 -22.45
C LYS A 11 6.31 -7.90 -21.45
N ILE A 12 5.86 -8.09 -20.21
CA ILE A 12 6.63 -8.84 -19.19
C ILE A 12 6.82 -10.30 -19.64
N SER A 13 5.78 -10.90 -20.23
CA SER A 13 5.84 -12.24 -20.80
C SER A 13 6.48 -12.29 -22.20
N GLY A 14 7.13 -11.22 -22.66
CA GLY A 14 7.77 -11.13 -23.97
C GLY A 14 9.26 -11.46 -23.93
N LYS A 15 9.87 -11.68 -25.09
CA LYS A 15 11.31 -12.02 -25.23
C LYS A 15 12.23 -10.98 -24.59
N GLU A 16 11.89 -9.69 -24.72
CA GLU A 16 12.68 -8.57 -24.16
C GLU A 16 12.82 -8.59 -22.63
N ASN A 17 11.90 -9.27 -21.95
CA ASN A 17 11.88 -9.46 -20.50
C ASN A 17 12.10 -10.92 -20.11
N GLY A 18 12.63 -11.77 -21.00
CA GLY A 18 12.96 -13.16 -20.68
C GLY A 18 11.75 -14.11 -20.61
N ASN A 19 10.64 -13.78 -21.28
CA ASN A 19 9.43 -14.62 -21.35
C ASN A 19 8.86 -14.99 -19.97
N ILE A 20 8.84 -14.04 -19.03
CA ILE A 20 8.33 -14.27 -17.67
C ILE A 20 6.81 -14.49 -17.73
N LYS A 21 6.37 -15.74 -17.66
CA LYS A 21 4.93 -16.11 -17.66
C LYS A 21 4.34 -16.24 -16.25
N LYS A 22 5.16 -16.64 -15.28
CA LYS A 22 4.77 -16.85 -13.87
C LYS A 22 5.91 -16.42 -12.96
N GLY A 23 5.58 -16.03 -11.73
CA GLY A 23 6.57 -15.72 -10.71
C GLY A 23 6.09 -14.68 -9.71
N VAL A 24 7.05 -14.10 -8.99
CA VAL A 24 6.82 -13.01 -8.02
C VAL A 24 7.54 -11.77 -8.51
N ILE A 25 6.84 -10.64 -8.56
CA ILE A 25 7.42 -9.34 -8.88
C ILE A 25 7.57 -8.51 -7.61
N PHE A 26 8.78 -8.02 -7.37
CA PHE A 26 9.07 -6.99 -6.37
C PHE A 26 9.11 -5.63 -7.05
N ALA A 27 8.41 -4.66 -6.45
CA ALA A 27 8.35 -3.29 -6.94
C ALA A 27 8.41 -2.33 -5.74
N THR A 28 9.20 -1.27 -5.87
CA THR A 28 9.12 -0.14 -4.95
C THR A 28 7.96 0.77 -5.38
N TYR A 29 7.39 1.54 -4.45
CA TYR A 29 6.39 2.56 -4.77
C TYR A 29 6.89 3.56 -5.85
N SER A 30 8.16 3.92 -5.82
CA SER A 30 8.79 4.79 -6.83
C SER A 30 8.85 4.12 -8.21
N SER A 31 9.12 2.82 -8.27
CA SER A 31 9.11 2.08 -9.53
C SER A 31 7.69 1.94 -10.09
N LEU A 32 6.68 1.78 -9.23
CA LEU A 32 5.28 1.60 -9.64
C LEU A 32 4.70 2.83 -10.36
N ILE A 33 5.11 4.04 -9.94
CA ILE A 33 4.71 5.30 -10.57
C ILE A 33 5.50 5.62 -11.85
N GLY A 34 6.43 4.75 -12.27
CA GLY A 34 7.30 4.97 -13.42
C GLY A 34 6.57 4.95 -14.76
N GLU A 35 6.97 5.86 -15.64
CA GLU A 35 6.47 5.97 -17.02
C GLU A 35 7.62 6.15 -18.01
N CYS A 36 7.43 5.66 -19.25
CA CYS A 36 8.41 5.79 -20.33
C CYS A 36 7.73 6.31 -21.61
N ARG A 37 8.09 7.53 -22.04
CA ARG A 37 7.47 8.19 -23.21
C ARG A 37 7.71 7.43 -24.53
N GLY A 38 8.87 6.78 -24.68
CA GLY A 38 9.22 6.01 -25.88
C GLY A 38 8.65 4.59 -25.94
N ALA A 39 7.98 4.12 -24.88
CA ALA A 39 7.38 2.79 -24.87
C ALA A 39 6.03 2.78 -25.60
N ARG A 40 5.65 1.62 -26.14
CA ARG A 40 4.31 1.39 -26.71
C ARG A 40 3.25 1.80 -25.70
N ALA A 41 2.17 2.44 -26.16
CA ALA A 41 1.13 2.99 -25.28
C ALA A 41 0.60 2.00 -24.22
N LYS A 42 0.51 0.71 -24.58
CA LYS A 42 0.06 -0.38 -23.69
C LYS A 42 1.01 -0.66 -22.52
N TYR A 43 2.29 -0.34 -22.63
CA TYR A 43 3.32 -0.56 -21.61
C TYR A 43 3.97 0.75 -21.13
N ARG A 44 3.34 1.89 -21.41
CA ARG A 44 3.89 3.22 -21.10
C ARG A 44 4.08 3.44 -19.60
N SER A 45 3.16 2.96 -18.77
CA SER A 45 3.29 3.01 -17.30
C SER A 45 3.55 1.62 -16.72
N ARG A 46 4.31 1.58 -15.62
CA ARG A 46 4.58 0.35 -14.89
C ARG A 46 3.32 -0.31 -14.35
N LEU A 47 2.35 0.49 -13.89
CA LEU A 47 1.05 -0.03 -13.47
C LEU A 47 0.32 -0.77 -14.60
N LYS A 48 0.21 -0.17 -15.79
CA LYS A 48 -0.44 -0.82 -16.95
C LYS A 48 0.30 -2.08 -17.39
N GLN A 49 1.64 -2.02 -17.36
CA GLN A 49 2.49 -3.16 -17.67
C GLN A 49 2.23 -4.34 -16.72
N LEU A 50 2.11 -4.07 -15.42
CA LEU A 50 1.78 -5.07 -14.40
C LEU A 50 0.38 -5.63 -14.58
N ILE A 51 -0.65 -4.78 -14.73
CA ILE A 51 -2.04 -5.22 -14.94
C ILE A 51 -2.14 -6.14 -16.16
N GLN A 52 -1.43 -5.81 -17.25
CA GLN A 52 -1.40 -6.67 -18.43
C GLN A 52 -0.77 -8.04 -18.15
N TRP A 53 0.25 -8.10 -17.29
CA TRP A 53 0.92 -9.34 -16.94
C TRP A 53 0.10 -10.21 -15.99
N PHE A 54 -0.56 -9.58 -15.01
CA PHE A 54 -1.47 -10.27 -14.09
C PHE A 54 -2.66 -10.89 -14.83
N GLY A 55 -3.23 -10.15 -15.79
CA GLY A 55 -4.50 -10.52 -16.40
C GLY A 55 -5.68 -9.97 -15.61
N VAL A 56 -6.83 -9.87 -16.27
CA VAL A 56 -8.07 -9.30 -15.68
C VAL A 56 -8.70 -10.23 -14.64
N ASP A 57 -8.40 -11.52 -14.74
CA ASP A 57 -8.89 -12.62 -13.91
C ASP A 57 -7.95 -12.96 -12.75
N TYR A 58 -6.87 -12.19 -12.56
CA TYR A 58 -5.88 -12.47 -11.51
C TYR A 58 -6.49 -12.50 -10.11
N ASP A 59 -6.36 -13.65 -9.46
CA ASP A 59 -6.87 -13.95 -8.11
C ASP A 59 -5.73 -14.14 -7.08
N GLY A 60 -4.49 -13.85 -7.49
CA GLY A 60 -3.31 -14.00 -6.66
C GLY A 60 -3.21 -12.92 -5.56
N VAL A 61 -2.05 -12.86 -4.91
CA VAL A 61 -1.80 -11.98 -3.77
C VAL A 61 -1.02 -10.74 -4.20
N ILE A 62 -1.40 -9.58 -3.66
CA ILE A 62 -0.69 -8.31 -3.72
C ILE A 62 -0.37 -7.90 -2.29
N ILE A 63 0.92 -7.77 -1.97
CA ILE A 63 1.38 -7.32 -0.66
C ILE A 63 1.83 -5.87 -0.78
N LEU A 64 1.17 -4.98 -0.06
CA LEU A 64 1.55 -3.59 0.09
C LEU A 64 2.32 -3.47 1.40
N ASP A 65 3.64 -3.52 1.30
CA ASP A 65 4.55 -3.37 2.43
C ASP A 65 4.85 -1.90 2.74
N GLU A 66 4.97 -1.57 4.02
CA GLU A 66 4.98 -0.20 4.55
C GLU A 66 3.90 0.69 3.91
N CYS A 67 2.68 0.17 3.84
CA CYS A 67 1.58 0.77 3.08
C CYS A 67 1.14 2.14 3.59
N HIS A 68 1.59 2.55 4.78
CA HIS A 68 1.45 3.93 5.26
C HIS A 68 2.04 4.97 4.28
N ARG A 69 2.94 4.58 3.37
CA ARG A 69 3.42 5.44 2.27
C ARG A 69 2.33 5.87 1.27
N ALA A 70 1.19 5.18 1.25
CA ALA A 70 0.03 5.51 0.43
C ALA A 70 -1.03 6.37 1.17
N LYS A 71 -0.78 6.76 2.43
CA LYS A 71 -1.76 7.45 3.30
C LYS A 71 -2.30 8.77 2.74
N ASN A 72 -1.48 9.50 1.98
CA ASN A 72 -1.83 10.79 1.38
C ASN A 72 -2.67 10.63 0.09
N LEU A 73 -3.65 9.71 0.11
CA LEU A 73 -4.66 9.54 -0.93
C LEU A 73 -5.81 10.53 -0.73
N VAL A 74 -6.19 10.78 0.52
CA VAL A 74 -7.16 11.81 0.89
C VAL A 74 -6.39 12.96 1.53
N PRO A 75 -6.06 14.01 0.78
CA PRO A 75 -5.32 15.14 1.31
C PRO A 75 -6.14 15.90 2.35
N THR A 76 -5.47 16.41 3.38
CA THR A 76 -6.00 17.50 4.20
C THR A 76 -6.19 18.74 3.30
N THR A 77 -7.18 19.58 3.62
CA THR A 77 -7.70 20.70 2.83
C THR A 77 -6.68 21.35 1.89
N GLY A 78 -6.92 21.25 0.57
CA GLY A 78 -6.17 21.97 -0.47
C GLY A 78 -5.03 21.21 -1.18
N ALA A 79 -4.57 20.08 -0.65
CA ALA A 79 -3.51 19.29 -1.33
C ALA A 79 -4.09 18.34 -2.40
N LYS A 80 -3.26 17.90 -3.36
CA LYS A 80 -3.65 16.87 -4.36
C LYS A 80 -3.25 15.47 -3.87
N PRO A 81 -4.03 14.42 -4.17
CA PRO A 81 -3.64 13.04 -3.87
C PRO A 81 -2.27 12.69 -4.46
N THR A 82 -1.42 12.04 -3.67
CA THR A 82 -0.11 11.59 -4.12
C THR A 82 -0.23 10.65 -5.32
N LYS A 83 0.74 10.69 -6.23
CA LYS A 83 0.81 9.73 -7.34
C LYS A 83 0.82 8.28 -6.82
N THR A 84 1.55 8.04 -5.73
CA THR A 84 1.63 6.75 -5.05
C THR A 84 0.25 6.28 -4.58
N GLY A 85 -0.47 7.10 -3.80
CA GLY A 85 -1.81 6.74 -3.31
C GLY A 85 -2.77 6.42 -4.46
N ARG A 86 -2.76 7.25 -5.52
CA ARG A 86 -3.59 7.01 -6.71
C ARG A 86 -3.25 5.69 -7.40
N MET A 87 -1.96 5.40 -7.62
CA MET A 87 -1.57 4.14 -8.26
C MET A 87 -1.93 2.91 -7.42
N VAL A 88 -1.81 2.99 -6.09
CA VAL A 88 -2.25 1.92 -5.18
C VAL A 88 -3.75 1.71 -5.28
N LEU A 89 -4.55 2.78 -5.34
CA LEU A 89 -6.00 2.68 -5.51
C LEU A 89 -6.37 2.08 -6.88
N GLU A 90 -5.75 2.57 -7.95
CA GLU A 90 -6.03 2.11 -9.32
C GLU A 90 -5.59 0.65 -9.53
N LEU A 91 -4.49 0.21 -8.91
CA LEU A 91 -4.09 -1.20 -8.92
C LEU A 91 -5.17 -2.10 -8.31
N GLN A 92 -5.72 -1.70 -7.17
CA GLN A 92 -6.77 -2.47 -6.47
C GLN A 92 -8.07 -2.51 -7.26
N LYS A 93 -8.44 -1.40 -7.93
CA LYS A 93 -9.62 -1.35 -8.81
C LYS A 93 -9.46 -2.20 -10.05
N ALA A 94 -8.28 -2.19 -10.66
CA ALA A 94 -8.01 -2.94 -11.88
C ALA A 94 -7.96 -4.46 -11.69
N LEU A 95 -7.74 -4.93 -10.45
CA LEU A 95 -7.60 -6.34 -10.11
C LEU A 95 -8.58 -6.72 -8.98
N PRO A 96 -9.90 -6.76 -9.27
CA PRO A 96 -10.93 -6.93 -8.25
C PRO A 96 -10.90 -8.31 -7.57
N ASN A 97 -10.34 -9.33 -8.23
CA ASN A 97 -10.23 -10.70 -7.70
C ASN A 97 -8.95 -10.89 -6.88
N ALA A 98 -8.00 -9.97 -6.95
CA ALA A 98 -6.75 -10.07 -6.22
C ALA A 98 -6.97 -9.94 -4.71
N ARG A 99 -6.26 -10.76 -3.95
CA ARG A 99 -6.17 -10.66 -2.49
C ARG A 99 -5.13 -9.60 -2.14
N VAL A 100 -5.48 -8.64 -1.30
CA VAL A 100 -4.61 -7.54 -0.92
C VAL A 100 -4.26 -7.65 0.55
N VAL A 101 -2.95 -7.66 0.84
CA VAL A 101 -2.41 -7.63 2.20
C VAL A 101 -1.80 -6.26 2.44
N TYR A 102 -2.26 -5.56 3.47
CA TYR A 102 -1.69 -4.30 3.92
C TYR A 102 -0.76 -4.56 5.09
N ALA A 103 0.56 -4.44 4.88
CA ALA A 103 1.55 -4.55 5.94
C ALA A 103 2.04 -3.14 6.32
N SER A 104 1.92 -2.78 7.59
CA SER A 104 2.34 -1.48 8.11
C SER A 104 2.46 -1.54 9.63
N ALA A 105 3.48 -0.87 10.18
CA ALA A 105 3.64 -0.69 11.62
C ALA A 105 2.57 0.23 12.25
N THR A 106 1.95 1.12 11.47
CA THR A 106 1.09 2.21 11.96
C THR A 106 -0.28 2.28 11.28
N GLY A 107 -0.74 1.14 10.74
CA GLY A 107 -1.89 1.08 9.82
C GLY A 107 -3.21 1.69 10.33
N ALA A 108 -3.48 1.68 11.64
CA ALA A 108 -4.74 2.10 12.25
C ALA A 108 -4.58 3.27 13.24
N THR A 109 -3.63 4.17 13.00
CA THR A 109 -3.35 5.29 13.93
C THR A 109 -4.36 6.45 13.76
N GLU A 110 -4.70 6.79 12.52
CA GLU A 110 -5.70 7.82 12.21
C GLU A 110 -6.66 7.28 11.12
N PRO A 111 -7.97 7.49 11.26
CA PRO A 111 -8.96 6.99 10.28
C PRO A 111 -8.67 7.47 8.85
N ARG A 112 -8.22 8.72 8.69
CA ARG A 112 -7.89 9.32 7.38
C ARG A 112 -6.79 8.56 6.64
N ASN A 113 -5.85 7.99 7.38
CA ASN A 113 -4.74 7.23 6.82
C ASN A 113 -5.17 5.86 6.29
N MET A 114 -6.42 5.45 6.48
CA MET A 114 -6.95 4.18 5.97
C MET A 114 -7.49 4.27 4.54
N ALA A 115 -7.54 5.45 3.93
CA ALA A 115 -8.22 5.66 2.63
C ALA A 115 -7.80 4.70 1.51
N TYR A 116 -6.53 4.27 1.50
CA TYR A 116 -6.02 3.34 0.48
C TYR A 116 -6.37 1.87 0.77
N MET A 117 -6.86 1.55 1.97
CA MET A 117 -7.23 0.22 2.44
C MET A 117 -8.65 -0.18 2.03
N THR A 118 -9.03 0.10 0.78
CA THR A 118 -10.41 -0.06 0.29
C THR A 118 -10.88 -1.51 0.29
N ARG A 119 -9.97 -2.49 0.37
CA ARG A 119 -10.29 -3.93 0.38
C ARG A 119 -10.63 -4.47 1.76
N LEU A 120 -10.54 -3.66 2.82
CA LEU A 120 -11.01 -4.06 4.15
C LEU A 120 -12.54 -4.17 4.23
N GLY A 121 -13.27 -3.58 3.26
CA GLY A 121 -14.74 -3.64 3.24
C GLY A 121 -15.40 -2.80 4.33
N LEU A 122 -14.69 -1.81 4.89
CA LEU A 122 -15.26 -0.89 5.87
C LEU A 122 -16.19 0.15 5.22
N TRP A 123 -15.99 0.45 3.94
CA TRP A 123 -16.83 1.35 3.15
C TRP A 123 -16.92 0.86 1.69
N GLY A 124 -17.85 1.42 0.94
CA GLY A 124 -18.11 1.11 -0.46
C GLY A 124 -19.47 0.48 -0.69
N GLN A 125 -19.70 0.02 -1.93
CA GLN A 125 -20.98 -0.57 -2.33
C GLN A 125 -21.33 -1.78 -1.45
N GLY A 126 -22.55 -1.78 -0.89
CA GLY A 126 -23.05 -2.85 -0.03
C GLY A 126 -22.52 -2.83 1.40
N GLN A 127 -21.76 -1.79 1.81
CA GLN A 127 -21.28 -1.62 3.18
C GLN A 127 -22.11 -0.59 3.95
N ALA A 128 -21.97 -0.58 5.28
CA ALA A 128 -22.65 0.37 6.16
C ALA A 128 -22.29 1.83 5.87
N PHE A 129 -21.09 2.08 5.34
CA PHE A 129 -20.63 3.37 4.89
C PHE A 129 -20.53 3.37 3.35
N PRO A 130 -21.39 4.12 2.63
CA PRO A 130 -21.36 4.14 1.16
C PRO A 130 -20.02 4.66 0.62
N GLU A 131 -19.48 5.70 1.24
CA GLU A 131 -18.20 6.31 0.86
C GLU A 131 -17.25 6.46 2.05
N PHE A 132 -15.96 6.62 1.76
CA PHE A 132 -14.93 6.82 2.77
C PHE A 132 -15.21 8.05 3.65
N ILE A 133 -15.77 9.12 3.09
CA ILE A 133 -16.07 10.34 3.87
C ILE A 133 -17.13 10.09 4.94
N ASN A 134 -18.11 9.21 4.68
CA ASN A 134 -19.12 8.83 5.69
C ASN A 134 -18.49 8.05 6.83
N PHE A 135 -17.57 7.14 6.52
CA PHE A 135 -16.80 6.40 7.51
C PHE A 135 -15.97 7.35 8.39
N ILE A 136 -15.21 8.27 7.78
CA ILE A 136 -14.40 9.27 8.50
C ILE A 136 -15.26 10.12 9.43
N ASN A 137 -16.35 10.69 8.92
CA ASN A 137 -17.23 11.55 9.71
C ASN A 137 -17.84 10.80 10.92
N ALA A 138 -18.14 9.51 10.75
CA ALA A 138 -18.70 8.69 11.83
C ALA A 138 -17.66 8.36 12.92
N VAL A 139 -16.42 8.05 12.53
CA VAL A 139 -15.34 7.71 13.46
C VAL A 139 -14.80 8.96 14.16
N GLU A 140 -14.51 10.04 13.42
CA GLU A 140 -13.94 11.28 13.98
C GLU A 140 -14.88 11.95 14.99
N ARG A 141 -16.20 11.99 14.71
CA ARG A 141 -17.19 12.57 15.64
C ARG A 141 -17.23 11.87 17.00
N ARG A 142 -16.85 10.59 17.04
CA ARG A 142 -16.88 9.75 18.25
C ARG A 142 -15.48 9.54 18.84
N GLY A 143 -14.46 10.15 18.25
CA GLY A 143 -13.09 10.13 18.72
C GLY A 143 -12.45 8.74 18.76
N VAL A 144 -11.48 8.59 19.66
CA VAL A 144 -10.63 7.39 19.79
C VAL A 144 -11.44 6.12 20.10
N GLY A 145 -12.50 6.20 20.89
CA GLY A 145 -13.33 5.04 21.24
C GLY A 145 -14.02 4.39 20.03
N ALA A 146 -14.45 5.19 19.04
CA ALA A 146 -14.97 4.62 17.80
C ALA A 146 -13.90 3.94 16.96
N MET A 147 -12.67 4.46 16.97
CA MET A 147 -11.55 3.84 16.28
C MET A 147 -11.15 2.51 16.94
N GLU A 148 -11.22 2.41 18.26
CA GLU A 148 -11.02 1.16 18.99
C GLU A 148 -12.06 0.11 18.62
N ILE A 149 -13.34 0.48 18.52
CA ILE A 149 -14.41 -0.44 18.08
C ILE A 149 -14.14 -0.93 16.65
N VAL A 150 -13.72 -0.05 15.73
CA VAL A 150 -13.35 -0.45 14.37
C VAL A 150 -12.16 -1.41 14.39
N ALA A 151 -11.14 -1.15 15.19
CA ALA A 151 -9.99 -2.04 15.33
C ALA A 151 -10.39 -3.41 15.92
N MET A 152 -11.28 -3.44 16.90
CA MET A 152 -11.82 -4.67 17.50
C MET A 152 -12.62 -5.48 16.47
N ASP A 153 -13.52 -4.83 15.72
CA ASP A 153 -14.32 -5.46 14.67
C ASP A 153 -13.42 -6.04 13.55
N MET A 154 -12.43 -5.27 13.08
CA MET A 154 -11.47 -5.78 12.10
C MET A 154 -10.68 -6.99 12.63
N LYS A 155 -10.28 -6.97 13.90
CA LYS A 155 -9.58 -8.11 14.53
C LYS A 155 -10.49 -9.32 14.66
N GLN A 156 -11.75 -9.13 15.06
CA GLN A 156 -12.74 -10.19 15.19
C GLN A 156 -13.07 -10.84 13.84
N ARG A 157 -13.13 -10.05 12.75
CA ARG A 157 -13.33 -10.55 11.37
C ARG A 157 -12.07 -11.17 10.75
N GLY A 158 -10.94 -11.15 11.45
CA GLY A 158 -9.65 -11.62 10.92
C GLY A 158 -9.05 -10.72 9.83
N LEU A 159 -9.56 -9.49 9.68
CA LEU A 159 -9.08 -8.50 8.70
C LEU A 159 -7.83 -7.77 9.20
N TYR A 160 -7.62 -7.71 10.52
CA TYR A 160 -6.53 -6.99 11.14
C TYR A 160 -5.80 -7.85 12.17
N LEU A 161 -4.48 -7.95 12.00
CA LEU A 161 -3.58 -8.60 12.93
C LEU A 161 -2.51 -7.60 13.36
N ALA A 162 -2.53 -7.23 14.64
CA ALA A 162 -1.46 -6.48 15.29
C ALA A 162 -0.76 -7.39 16.28
N ARG A 163 0.52 -7.67 16.05
CA ARG A 163 1.40 -8.34 17.02
C ARG A 163 2.35 -7.31 17.59
N GLN A 164 2.42 -7.24 18.91
CA GLN A 164 3.47 -6.47 19.59
C GLN A 164 4.71 -7.36 19.73
N LEU A 165 5.88 -6.77 19.56
CA LEU A 165 7.13 -7.41 19.99
C LEU A 165 7.11 -7.49 21.52
N SER A 166 7.43 -8.67 22.05
CA SER A 166 7.59 -8.82 23.49
C SER A 166 8.91 -8.17 23.90
N PHE A 167 8.87 -7.33 24.94
CA PHE A 167 10.08 -6.83 25.60
C PHE A 167 10.69 -7.85 26.57
N ARG A 168 10.14 -9.08 26.63
CA ARG A 168 10.67 -10.13 27.49
C ARG A 168 12.09 -10.48 27.06
N GLY A 169 13.06 -10.26 27.95
CA GLY A 169 14.48 -10.54 27.69
C GLY A 169 15.21 -9.42 26.94
N VAL A 170 14.60 -8.26 26.74
CA VAL A 170 15.26 -7.09 26.15
C VAL A 170 15.83 -6.20 27.25
N SER A 171 17.13 -5.89 27.19
CA SER A 171 17.80 -4.89 28.02
C SER A 171 18.12 -3.65 27.21
N PHE A 172 17.82 -2.47 27.73
CA PHE A 172 18.16 -1.19 27.12
C PHE A 172 19.34 -0.57 27.86
N THR A 173 20.31 -0.02 27.13
CA THR A 173 21.42 0.76 27.70
C THR A 173 21.60 2.00 26.85
N VAL A 174 21.72 3.16 27.50
CA VAL A 174 22.09 4.41 26.82
C VAL A 174 23.60 4.41 26.66
N GLN A 175 24.08 4.54 25.43
CA GLN A 175 25.49 4.83 25.17
C GLN A 175 25.64 6.24 24.64
N GLU A 176 26.53 7.00 25.25
CA GLU A 176 26.98 8.28 24.72
C GLU A 176 28.07 8.02 23.68
N VAL A 177 27.87 8.53 22.47
CA VAL A 177 28.86 8.46 21.39
C VAL A 177 29.46 9.86 21.25
N PRO A 178 30.71 10.08 21.70
CA PRO A 178 31.36 11.38 21.52
C PRO A 178 31.57 11.65 20.03
N LEU A 179 31.41 12.91 19.62
CA LEU A 179 31.73 13.35 18.26
C LEU A 179 33.25 13.26 18.07
N SER A 180 33.70 12.68 16.95
CA SER A 180 35.11 12.76 16.58
C SER A 180 35.46 14.18 16.12
N ASP A 181 36.74 14.54 16.23
CA ASP A 181 37.25 15.88 15.90
C ASP A 181 36.89 16.34 14.46
N GLU A 182 36.75 15.39 13.52
CA GLU A 182 36.29 15.66 12.15
C GLU A 182 34.86 16.24 12.07
N PHE A 183 34.03 16.00 13.08
CA PHE A 183 32.66 16.52 13.19
C PHE A 183 32.53 17.66 14.20
N VAL A 184 33.63 18.07 14.84
CA VAL A 184 33.69 19.25 15.69
C VAL A 184 34.14 20.43 14.82
N LYS A 185 33.24 21.40 14.66
CA LYS A 185 33.39 22.53 13.73
C LYS A 185 34.03 23.74 14.38
#